data_AF-A0A2K8PC45-F1
#
_entry.id   AF-A0A2K8PC45-F1
#
_cell.length_a   1.000
_cell.length_b   1.000
_cell.length_c   1.000
_cell.angle_alpha   90.00
_cell.angle_beta   90.00
_cell.angle_gamma   90.00
#
_symmetry.space_group_name_H-M   'P 1'
#
loop_
_entity.id
_entity.type
_entity.pdbx_description
1 polymer ?
#
loop_
_entity_poly.entity_id
_entity_poly.type
_entity_poly.pdbx_seq_one_letter_code
_entity_poly.pdbx_strand_id
1 'polypeptide(L)'
;MWVRAWFGGGGRPHQRAYTLVDPDPAAGTFAFQFVLHDGLASRWALGARPRDTLEATVRFETQHPSDAGLPVRAGAAPRDVRRVPRGGTAPADRVRAELPELLGPDPASAYVWPACDTATTRALTAYLRKDLGLPKQRVHALGYWRPA
;
A
#
# COMPACT_ATOMS: atom_id res chain seq x y z
N MET A 1 -0.51 -8.35 6.82
CA MET A 1 0.17 -8.02 5.55
C MET A 1 -0.84 -7.37 4.63
N TRP A 2 -0.47 -6.30 3.95
CA TRP A 2 -1.30 -5.67 2.92
C TRP A 2 -0.40 -5.17 1.80
N VAL A 3 -1.00 -4.97 0.62
CA VAL A 3 -0.28 -4.47 -0.56
C VAL A 3 -0.82 -3.12 -0.96
N ARG A 4 0.10 -2.20 -1.26
CA ARG A 4 -0.21 -0.91 -1.86
C ARG A 4 0.10 -1.03 -3.34
N ALA A 5 -0.90 -0.84 -4.19
CA ALA A 5 -0.73 -0.81 -5.64
C ALA A 5 -0.81 0.64 -6.15
N TRP A 6 0.00 0.95 -7.16
CA TRP A 6 0.16 2.29 -7.71
C TRP A 6 -0.30 2.33 -9.16
N PHE A 7 -1.35 3.10 -9.43
CA PHE A 7 -1.97 3.20 -10.75
C PHE A 7 -1.57 4.49 -11.44
N GLY A 8 -1.16 4.38 -12.71
CA GLY A 8 -0.85 5.53 -13.55
C GLY A 8 -2.12 6.24 -14.06
N GLY A 9 -2.04 7.57 -14.19
CA GLY A 9 -3.05 8.39 -14.85
C GLY A 9 -2.80 9.89 -14.69
N GLY A 10 -2.65 10.62 -15.80
CA GLY A 10 -2.49 12.08 -15.79
C GLY A 10 -1.24 12.59 -15.07
N GLY A 11 -0.17 11.79 -15.01
CA GLY A 11 1.11 12.16 -14.39
C GLY A 11 1.13 12.22 -12.86
N ARG A 12 0.07 11.76 -12.18
CA ARG A 12 -0.09 11.88 -10.72
C ARG A 12 -0.12 10.50 -10.05
N PRO A 13 0.54 10.31 -8.89
CA PRO A 13 0.48 9.05 -8.16
C PRO A 13 -0.93 8.76 -7.64
N HIS A 14 -1.42 7.54 -7.90
CA HIS A 14 -2.72 7.09 -7.42
C HIS A 14 -2.60 5.74 -6.73
N GLN A 15 -2.66 5.76 -5.40
CA GLN A 15 -2.43 4.57 -4.58
C GLN A 15 -3.73 3.93 -4.11
N ARG A 16 -3.80 2.59 -4.07
CA ARG A 16 -4.85 1.84 -3.38
C ARG A 16 -4.26 0.74 -2.52
N ALA A 17 -4.92 0.44 -1.41
CA ALA A 17 -4.62 -0.73 -0.60
C ALA A 17 -5.49 -1.90 -1.05
N TYR A 18 -4.90 -3.09 -1.21
CA TYR A 18 -5.59 -4.33 -1.53
C TYR A 18 -5.27 -5.43 -0.53
N THR A 19 -6.27 -6.29 -0.35
CA THR A 19 -6.12 -7.59 0.28
C THR A 19 -5.58 -8.57 -0.74
N LEU A 20 -4.60 -9.39 -0.33
CA LEU A 20 -4.15 -10.54 -1.11
C LEU A 20 -5.16 -11.67 -0.92
N VAL A 21 -5.63 -12.25 -2.02
CA VAL A 21 -6.51 -13.43 -2.01
C VAL A 21 -5.86 -14.59 -2.77
N ASP A 22 -6.25 -15.80 -2.42
CA ASP A 22 -5.81 -17.07 -3.03
C ASP A 22 -4.27 -17.15 -3.24
N PRO A 23 -3.45 -16.97 -2.18
CA PRO A 23 -2.01 -17.08 -2.31
C PRO A 23 -1.60 -18.53 -2.58
N ASP A 24 -0.78 -18.74 -3.61
CA ASP A 24 -0.03 -19.98 -3.85
C ASP A 24 1.47 -19.70 -3.70
N PRO A 25 2.07 -20.03 -2.54
CA PRO A 25 3.49 -19.82 -2.31
C PRO A 25 4.41 -20.74 -3.10
N ALA A 26 3.90 -21.88 -3.63
CA ALA A 26 4.70 -22.77 -4.47
C ALA A 26 4.82 -22.20 -5.88
N ALA A 27 3.72 -21.68 -6.43
CA ALA A 27 3.69 -21.02 -7.73
C ALA A 27 4.17 -19.55 -7.69
N GLY A 28 4.20 -18.93 -6.51
CA GLY A 28 4.57 -17.51 -6.35
C GLY A 28 3.48 -16.55 -6.84
N THR A 29 2.22 -16.99 -6.83
CA THR A 29 1.05 -16.26 -7.33
C THR A 29 0.09 -15.88 -6.22
N PHE A 30 -0.70 -14.84 -6.46
CA PHE A 30 -1.83 -14.41 -5.67
C PHE A 30 -2.77 -13.61 -6.58
N ALA A 31 -3.98 -13.33 -6.12
CA ALA A 31 -4.91 -12.45 -6.83
C ALA A 31 -5.23 -11.17 -6.02
N PHE A 32 -5.60 -10.13 -6.76
CA PHE A 32 -6.34 -8.98 -6.25
C PHE A 32 -7.78 -9.09 -6.72
N GLN A 33 -8.73 -8.79 -5.85
CA GLN A 33 -10.13 -8.60 -6.24
C GLN A 33 -10.44 -7.11 -6.34
N PHE A 34 -10.98 -6.72 -7.49
CA PHE A 34 -11.38 -5.35 -7.79
C PHE A 34 -12.90 -5.23 -7.75
N VAL A 35 -13.41 -4.38 -6.86
CA VAL A 35 -14.78 -3.86 -7.00
C VAL A 35 -14.73 -2.75 -8.04
N LEU A 36 -15.50 -2.91 -9.12
CA LEU A 36 -15.49 -1.97 -10.24
C LEU A 36 -16.36 -0.75 -9.96
N HIS A 37 -15.76 0.43 -10.07
CA HIS A 37 -16.39 1.74 -9.92
C HIS A 37 -15.61 2.80 -10.70
N ASP A 38 -16.06 4.07 -10.75
CA ASP A 38 -15.25 5.11 -11.39
C ASP A 38 -13.95 5.37 -10.62
N GLY A 39 -12.81 5.18 -11.29
CA GLY A 39 -11.47 5.36 -10.72
C GLY A 39 -10.35 4.70 -11.52
N LEU A 40 -9.11 5.17 -11.30
CA LEU A 40 -7.93 4.68 -12.04
C LEU A 40 -7.66 3.19 -11.82
N ALA A 41 -7.95 2.66 -10.63
CA ALA A 41 -7.77 1.24 -10.35
C ALA A 41 -8.74 0.35 -11.14
N SER A 42 -10.03 0.70 -11.19
CA SER A 42 -11.03 -0.02 -11.99
C SER A 42 -10.74 0.09 -13.48
N ARG A 43 -10.31 1.27 -13.96
CA ARG A 43 -9.90 1.46 -15.36
C ARG A 43 -8.71 0.59 -15.73
N TRP A 44 -7.69 0.53 -14.87
CA TRP A 44 -6.57 -0.38 -15.07
C TRP A 44 -7.04 -1.84 -15.08
N ALA A 45 -7.84 -2.26 -14.08
CA ALA A 45 -8.32 -3.63 -13.97
C ALA A 45 -9.16 -4.09 -15.18
N LEU A 46 -9.99 -3.19 -15.73
CA LEU A 46 -10.79 -3.45 -16.93
C LEU A 46 -9.95 -3.57 -18.21
N GLY A 47 -8.82 -2.88 -18.28
CA GLY A 47 -7.92 -2.89 -19.43
C GLY A 47 -6.77 -3.88 -19.34
N ALA A 48 -6.50 -4.40 -18.13
CA ALA A 48 -5.33 -5.23 -17.85
C ALA A 48 -5.36 -6.55 -18.63
N ARG A 49 -4.20 -6.95 -19.12
CA ARG A 49 -3.96 -8.21 -19.82
C ARG A 49 -2.90 -9.03 -19.10
N PRO A 50 -2.85 -10.35 -19.30
CA PRO A 50 -1.73 -11.16 -18.82
C PRO A 50 -0.40 -10.54 -19.22
N ARG A 51 0.54 -10.48 -18.27
CA ARG A 51 1.87 -9.84 -18.35
C ARG A 51 1.91 -8.31 -18.19
N ASP A 52 0.77 -7.64 -18.04
CA ASP A 52 0.79 -6.24 -17.60
C ASP A 52 1.37 -6.17 -16.18
N THR A 53 2.22 -5.17 -15.96
CA THR A 53 2.89 -4.96 -14.68
C THR A 53 2.24 -3.81 -13.93
N LEU A 54 2.13 -3.96 -12.61
CA LEU A 54 1.64 -2.95 -11.69
C LEU A 54 2.66 -2.77 -10.57
N GLU A 55 3.06 -1.52 -10.34
CA GLU A 55 3.95 -1.19 -9.23
C GLU A 55 3.23 -1.45 -7.90
N ALA A 56 3.89 -2.21 -7.02
CA ALA A 56 3.30 -2.62 -5.75
C ALA A 56 4.33 -2.68 -4.63
N THR A 57 3.95 -2.17 -3.46
CA THR A 57 4.73 -2.27 -2.22
C THR A 57 4.04 -3.22 -1.25
N VAL A 58 4.77 -4.26 -0.83
CA VAL A 58 4.32 -5.17 0.22
C VAL A 58 4.82 -4.68 1.57
N ARG A 59 3.91 -4.51 2.53
CA ARG A 59 4.28 -4.25 3.93
C ARG A 59 4.02 -5.48 4.77
N PHE A 60 5.12 -6.01 5.31
CA PHE A 60 5.10 -7.17 6.18
C PHE A 60 5.39 -6.72 7.61
N GLU A 61 4.35 -6.68 8.43
CA GLU A 61 4.49 -6.45 9.87
C GLU A 61 5.03 -7.71 10.54
N THR A 62 6.12 -7.57 11.29
CA THR A 62 6.73 -8.66 12.07
C THR A 62 6.35 -8.53 13.54
N GLN A 63 5.77 -9.58 14.10
CA GLN A 63 5.35 -9.67 15.51
C GLN A 63 6.39 -10.33 16.40
N HIS A 64 7.14 -11.31 15.88
CA HIS A 64 8.16 -12.05 16.62
C HIS A 64 9.54 -11.87 15.99
N PRO A 65 10.64 -11.93 16.76
CA PRO A 65 12.00 -11.90 16.20
C PRO A 65 12.26 -12.98 15.15
N SER A 66 11.63 -14.16 15.31
CA SER A 66 11.68 -15.26 14.34
C SER A 66 11.08 -14.90 12.99
N ASP A 67 10.21 -13.89 12.91
CA ASP A 67 9.58 -13.48 11.66
C ASP A 67 10.60 -12.97 10.66
N ALA A 68 11.76 -12.49 11.12
CA ALA A 68 12.88 -12.11 10.27
C ALA A 68 13.36 -13.26 9.37
N GLY A 69 13.24 -14.50 9.84
CA GLY A 69 13.59 -15.72 9.11
C GLY A 69 12.50 -16.26 8.19
N LEU A 70 11.30 -15.66 8.17
CA LEU A 70 10.22 -16.14 7.30
C LEU A 70 10.63 -16.01 5.83
N PRO A 71 10.54 -17.09 5.04
CA PRO A 71 10.96 -17.09 3.66
C PRO A 71 10.04 -16.19 2.83
N VAL A 72 10.64 -15.21 2.16
CA VAL A 72 9.95 -14.42 1.13
C VAL A 72 10.29 -15.07 -0.21
N ARG A 73 9.36 -15.86 -0.74
CA ARG A 73 9.50 -16.43 -2.10
C ARG A 73 9.19 -15.34 -3.12
N ALA A 74 10.23 -14.69 -3.62
CA ALA A 74 10.14 -13.77 -4.75
C ALA A 74 10.67 -14.49 -6.00
N GLY A 75 9.88 -14.52 -7.07
CA GLY A 75 10.37 -14.92 -8.39
C GLY A 75 11.37 -13.89 -8.96
N ALA A 76 11.81 -14.07 -10.21
CA ALA A 76 12.87 -13.26 -10.84
C ALA A 76 12.56 -11.75 -11.06
N ALA A 77 11.34 -11.28 -10.74
CA ALA A 77 10.99 -9.87 -10.87
C ALA A 77 11.58 -9.04 -9.70
N PRO A 78 12.03 -7.80 -9.95
CA PRO A 78 12.44 -6.90 -8.87
C PRO A 78 11.27 -6.67 -7.92
N ARG A 79 11.50 -6.91 -6.62
CA ARG A 79 10.50 -6.66 -5.57
C ARG A 79 11.13 -5.90 -4.43
N ASP A 80 10.39 -4.92 -3.93
CA ASP A 80 10.75 -4.18 -2.73
C ASP A 80 9.87 -4.63 -1.56
N VAL A 81 10.43 -5.44 -0.66
CA VAL A 81 9.75 -5.93 0.54
C VAL A 81 10.26 -5.19 1.76
N ARG A 82 9.38 -4.41 2.38
CA ARG A 82 9.71 -3.62 3.57
C ARG A 82 9.14 -4.30 4.82
N ARG A 83 10.03 -4.83 5.65
CA ARG A 83 9.70 -5.37 6.97
C ARG A 83 9.57 -4.23 7.97
N VAL A 84 8.54 -4.28 8.81
CA VAL A 84 8.26 -3.25 9.80
C VAL A 84 7.92 -3.94 11.12
N PRO A 85 8.60 -3.65 12.24
CA PRO A 85 8.22 -4.16 13.55
C PRO A 85 6.79 -3.76 13.90
N ARG A 86 6.02 -4.70 14.47
CA ARG A 86 4.67 -4.44 14.96
C ARG A 86 4.71 -3.65 16.27
N GLY A 87 3.75 -2.74 16.43
CA GLY A 87 3.57 -1.95 17.65
C GLY A 87 4.26 -0.59 17.62
N GLY A 88 3.83 0.28 18.54
CA GLY A 88 4.31 1.66 18.63
C GLY A 88 4.05 2.48 17.36
N THR A 89 4.98 3.39 17.04
CA THR A 89 4.87 4.30 15.90
C THR A 89 5.63 3.83 14.66
N ALA A 90 6.41 2.74 14.75
CA ALA A 90 7.32 2.29 13.70
C ALA A 90 6.65 2.12 12.32
N PRO A 91 5.42 1.59 12.19
CA PRO A 91 4.74 1.54 10.91
C PRO A 91 4.42 2.91 10.31
N ALA A 92 3.97 3.85 11.15
CA ALA A 92 3.67 5.21 10.70
C ALA A 92 4.96 5.96 10.32
N ASP A 93 6.01 5.85 11.14
CA ASP A 93 7.28 6.53 10.94
C ASP A 93 7.96 6.09 9.66
N ARG A 94 7.93 4.79 9.35
CA ARG A 94 8.48 4.27 8.11
C ARG A 94 7.76 4.81 6.88
N VAL A 95 6.42 4.85 6.92
CA VAL A 95 5.63 5.43 5.83
C VAL A 95 5.92 6.93 5.68
N ARG A 96 6.03 7.68 6.78
CA ARG A 96 6.37 9.11 6.76
C ARG A 96 7.73 9.40 6.13
N ALA A 97 8.70 8.52 6.35
CA ALA A 97 10.04 8.67 5.78
C ALA A 97 10.08 8.44 4.26
N GLU A 98 9.29 7.50 3.74
CA GLU A 98 9.39 7.07 2.34
C GLU A 98 8.33 7.69 1.43
N LEU A 99 7.16 8.02 1.98
CA LEU A 99 6.01 8.47 1.18
C LEU A 99 6.29 9.74 0.36
N PRO A 100 6.99 10.78 0.86
CA PRO A 100 7.24 11.99 0.08
C PRO A 100 7.91 11.72 -1.28
N GLU A 101 8.89 10.82 -1.33
CA GLU A 101 9.58 10.45 -2.57
C GLU A 101 8.61 9.78 -3.56
N LEU A 102 7.73 8.90 -3.06
CA LEU A 102 6.73 8.20 -3.87
C LEU A 102 5.60 9.13 -4.37
N LEU A 103 5.31 10.22 -3.65
CA LEU A 103 4.33 11.21 -4.09
C LEU A 103 4.90 12.20 -5.11
N GLY A 104 6.23 12.32 -5.17
CA GLY A 104 6.92 13.26 -6.05
C GLY A 104 6.71 14.72 -5.66
N PRO A 105 7.00 15.68 -6.58
CA PRO A 105 7.10 17.10 -6.26
C PRO A 105 5.75 17.79 -6.01
N ASP A 106 4.61 17.19 -6.38
CA ASP A 106 3.26 17.73 -6.13
C ASP A 106 2.40 16.74 -5.31
N PRO A 107 2.63 16.63 -3.99
CA PRO A 107 1.88 15.72 -3.12
C PRO A 107 0.39 16.01 -3.06
N ALA A 108 -0.03 17.27 -3.21
CA ALA A 108 -1.44 17.68 -3.15
C ALA A 108 -2.27 17.08 -4.30
N SER A 109 -1.62 16.71 -5.39
CA SER A 109 -2.23 16.05 -6.54
C SER A 109 -2.47 14.55 -6.33
N ALA A 110 -1.75 13.92 -5.41
CA ALA A 110 -1.79 12.48 -5.21
C ALA A 110 -3.09 12.03 -4.54
N TYR A 111 -3.56 10.84 -4.88
CA TYR A 111 -4.60 10.16 -4.11
C TYR A 111 -3.96 9.07 -3.25
N VAL A 112 -4.23 9.09 -1.94
CA VAL A 112 -3.64 8.14 -0.98
C VAL A 112 -4.71 7.46 -0.14
N TRP A 113 -4.56 6.13 0.04
CA TRP A 113 -5.42 5.34 0.93
C TRP A 113 -4.60 4.67 2.04
N PRO A 114 -4.49 5.27 3.23
CA PRO A 114 -4.02 4.55 4.42
C PRO A 114 -5.08 3.56 4.90
N ALA A 115 -4.74 2.27 4.90
CA ALA A 115 -5.63 1.20 5.36
C ALA A 115 -4.86 0.15 6.15
N CYS A 116 -4.65 0.42 7.43
CA CYS A 116 -3.91 -0.45 8.36
C CYS A 116 -4.65 -0.49 9.71
N ASP A 117 -3.98 -0.69 10.85
CA ASP A 117 -4.64 -0.61 12.14
C ASP A 117 -5.22 0.80 12.38
N THR A 118 -6.19 0.93 13.29
CA THR A 118 -6.87 2.20 13.54
C THR A 118 -5.93 3.31 14.01
N ALA A 119 -4.91 2.99 14.83
CA ALA A 119 -3.98 3.98 15.35
C ALA A 119 -3.03 4.48 14.24
N THR A 120 -2.40 3.57 13.50
CA THR A 120 -1.53 3.92 12.36
C THR A 120 -2.32 4.65 11.28
N THR A 121 -3.54 4.21 10.97
CA THR A 121 -4.39 4.88 9.96
C THR A 121 -4.70 6.32 10.36
N ARG A 122 -5.02 6.56 11.64
CA ARG A 122 -5.25 7.91 12.16
C ARG A 122 -3.98 8.76 12.09
N ALA A 123 -2.84 8.22 12.52
CA ALA A 123 -1.56 8.92 12.52
C ALA A 123 -1.10 9.31 11.10
N LEU A 124 -1.30 8.43 10.12
CA LEU A 124 -1.00 8.71 8.71
C LEU A 124 -2.00 9.67 8.09
N THR A 125 -3.29 9.57 8.41
CA THR A 125 -4.30 10.51 7.92
C THR A 125 -4.03 11.94 8.41
N ALA A 126 -3.61 12.08 9.67
CA ALA A 126 -3.21 13.37 10.21
C ALA A 126 -1.99 13.94 9.47
N TYR A 127 -0.93 13.12 9.31
CA TYR A 127 0.28 13.49 8.57
C TYR A 127 -0.01 13.92 7.13
N LEU A 128 -0.77 13.11 6.39
CA LEU A 128 -1.14 13.38 5.00
C LEU A 128 -1.85 14.74 4.85
N ARG A 129 -2.76 15.07 5.77
CA ARG A 129 -3.59 16.27 5.67
C ARG A 129 -2.92 17.51 6.23
N LYS A 130 -2.19 17.38 7.34
CA LYS A 130 -1.61 18.52 8.07
C LYS A 130 -0.20 18.83 7.59
N ASP A 131 0.60 17.80 7.39
CA ASP A 131 2.04 17.96 7.14
C ASP A 131 2.33 17.93 5.63
N LEU A 132 1.63 17.07 4.87
CA LEU A 132 1.74 17.02 3.41
C LEU A 132 0.67 17.83 2.66
N GLY A 133 -0.30 18.40 3.37
CA GLY A 133 -1.29 19.31 2.80
C GLY A 133 -2.27 18.67 1.80
N LEU A 134 -2.45 17.34 1.82
CA LEU A 134 -3.38 16.68 0.90
C LEU A 134 -4.84 17.12 1.17
N PRO A 135 -5.61 17.49 0.13
CA PRO A 135 -7.03 17.77 0.27
C PRO A 135 -7.80 16.56 0.82
N LYS A 136 -8.83 16.78 1.63
CA LYS A 136 -9.61 15.69 2.25
C LYS A 136 -10.15 14.67 1.24
N GLN A 137 -10.59 15.12 0.06
CA GLN A 137 -11.12 14.26 -1.00
C GLN A 137 -10.06 13.38 -1.69
N ARG A 138 -8.78 13.64 -1.43
CA ARG A 138 -7.63 12.89 -1.94
C ARG A 138 -7.10 11.87 -0.93
N VAL A 139 -7.67 11.82 0.27
CA VAL A 139 -7.30 10.88 1.33
C VAL A 139 -8.50 10.02 1.69
N HIS A 140 -8.42 8.71 1.45
CA HIS A 140 -9.43 7.76 1.90
C HIS A 140 -8.86 6.90 3.01
N ALA A 141 -9.41 6.93 4.21
CA ALA A 141 -8.82 6.29 5.37
C ALA A 141 -9.79 5.27 5.97
N LEU A 142 -9.33 4.03 6.16
CA LEU A 142 -10.12 2.97 6.78
C LEU A 142 -9.23 2.12 7.69
N GLY A 143 -9.48 2.17 9.00
CA GLY A 143 -8.79 1.30 9.95
C GLY A 143 -9.37 -0.10 9.88
N TYR A 144 -8.60 -1.08 9.37
CA TYR A 144 -9.07 -2.44 9.15
C TYR A 144 -9.17 -3.28 10.43
N TRP A 145 -8.26 -3.06 11.38
CA TRP A 145 -8.29 -3.72 12.69
C TRP A 145 -7.92 -2.73 13.80
N ARG A 146 -8.20 -3.09 15.05
CA ARG A 146 -7.71 -2.34 16.22
C ARG A 146 -6.38 -2.95 16.66
N PRO A 147 -5.36 -2.13 16.99
CA PRO A 147 -4.16 -2.67 17.62
C PRO A 147 -4.54 -3.34 18.95
N ALA A 148 -3.82 -4.42 19.29
CA ALA A 148 -3.99 -5.14 20.55
C ALA A 148 -3.43 -4.33 21.72
#